data_AF-A0A146K0S5-F1
#
_entry.id   AF-A0A146K0S5-F1
#
_cell.length_a   1.000
_cell.length_b   1.000
_cell.length_c   1.000
_cell.angle_alpha   90.00
_cell.angle_beta   90.00
_cell.angle_gamma   90.00
#
_symmetry.space_group_name_H-M   'P 1'
#
loop_
_entity.id
_entity.type
_entity.pdbx_description
1 polymer ?
#
loop_
_entity_poly.entity_id
_entity_poly.type
_entity_poly.pdbx_seq_one_letter_code
_entity_poly.pdbx_strand_id
1 'polypeptide(L)'
;MNDSDLNILNSQVLPNGPWYIDSSGNIFYINNQIKVILKSLGFCVYWDAFYKDGHIYVSNKQDHSMHKVSVLTFNIENMNILCTKQYPTYQKFVIIDDLLFYSNDAGQLSKLNLKTDFTSQLDFESCWLLNSFLDKLFIGYYDANWKLAICQIQNEQIVKLKQIENWEYIKFTQNNFGYNQLKSSNQIIDLVNCNFDEVENDTRQLVFHPICGLTRFPEKSEQIQKYFEHQQQLQQKDEFLQMSENNTKYEPEFVKITETKQLCGVDELRNALKKDFLIDKNEMEFQQLFDNLDKLSDFSLLERFSQRQKIKVVKYLSQKPELLIGCGSEYFFLAVGKFLLKSMLVSKFQKQKYIQAFWLTEGLLNFDPEVYNIVNQLK
;
A
#
# COMPACT_ATOMS: atom_id res chain seq x y z
N MET A 1 -0.03 13.77 1.55
CA MET A 1 -0.18 12.31 1.78
C MET A 1 1.01 11.65 1.11
N ASN A 2 1.62 10.65 1.75
CA ASN A 2 2.77 9.95 1.20
C ASN A 2 2.34 9.09 0.00
N ASP A 3 3.30 8.63 -0.81
CA ASP A 3 3.04 7.53 -1.72
C ASP A 3 2.57 6.31 -0.91
N SER A 4 1.39 5.82 -1.26
CA SER A 4 0.81 4.61 -0.70
C SER A 4 0.63 3.61 -1.81
N ASP A 5 1.27 2.46 -1.67
CA ASP A 5 0.91 1.27 -2.42
C ASP A 5 -0.45 0.76 -1.93
N LEU A 6 -1.31 0.39 -2.87
CA LEU A 6 -2.71 -0.01 -2.70
C LEU A 6 -2.92 -1.38 -3.38
N ASN A 7 -3.90 -2.15 -2.91
CA ASN A 7 -4.16 -3.47 -3.48
C ASN A 7 -4.88 -3.35 -4.83
N ILE A 8 -4.60 -4.27 -5.75
CA ILE A 8 -5.59 -4.65 -6.77
C ILE A 8 -6.29 -5.90 -6.24
N LEU A 9 -7.47 -5.71 -5.64
CA LEU A 9 -8.25 -6.77 -5.03
C LEU A 9 -8.65 -7.80 -6.11
N ASN A 10 -8.67 -9.08 -5.72
CA ASN A 10 -8.85 -10.24 -6.59
C ASN A 10 -7.76 -10.47 -7.68
N SER A 11 -6.66 -9.70 -7.73
CA SER A 11 -5.57 -9.92 -8.70
C SER A 11 -4.67 -11.13 -8.39
N GLN A 12 -4.95 -11.88 -7.33
CA GLN A 12 -4.21 -13.09 -6.93
C GLN A 12 -4.17 -14.15 -8.03
N VAL A 13 -5.19 -14.17 -8.89
CA VAL A 13 -5.35 -15.13 -10.00
C VAL A 13 -4.56 -14.75 -11.27
N LEU A 14 -3.95 -13.57 -11.31
CA LEU A 14 -3.18 -13.09 -12.47
C LEU A 14 -1.74 -13.65 -12.49
N PRO A 15 -1.07 -13.66 -13.66
CA PRO A 15 0.35 -14.03 -13.76
C PRO A 15 1.22 -13.16 -12.85
N ASN A 16 1.99 -13.81 -11.96
CA ASN A 16 2.76 -13.17 -10.88
C ASN A 16 1.92 -12.32 -9.91
N GLY A 17 0.62 -12.65 -9.75
CA GLY A 17 -0.27 -12.07 -8.75
C GLY A 17 0.19 -12.35 -7.30
N PRO A 18 -0.29 -11.57 -6.32
CA PRO A 18 -1.13 -10.38 -6.45
C PRO A 18 -0.42 -9.17 -7.08
N TRP A 19 -1.20 -8.36 -7.79
CA TRP A 19 -0.80 -7.05 -8.32
C TRP A 19 -1.27 -5.90 -7.40
N TYR A 20 -0.64 -4.75 -7.59
CA TYR A 20 -0.78 -3.55 -6.77
C TYR A 20 -0.85 -2.32 -7.67
N ILE A 21 -1.34 -1.22 -7.09
CA ILE A 21 -1.30 0.10 -7.72
C ILE A 21 -0.81 1.13 -6.71
N ASP A 22 0.12 2.01 -7.09
CA ASP A 22 0.50 3.13 -6.22
C ASP A 22 -0.33 4.38 -6.48
N SER A 23 -0.31 5.34 -5.54
CA SER A 23 -1.05 6.60 -5.66
C SER A 23 -0.68 7.47 -6.88
N SER A 24 0.41 7.16 -7.58
CA SER A 24 0.81 7.81 -8.84
C SER A 24 0.27 7.09 -10.09
N GLY A 25 -0.48 5.99 -9.91
CA GLY A 25 -1.12 5.24 -10.97
C GLY A 25 -0.22 4.21 -11.64
N ASN A 26 0.88 3.78 -10.99
CA ASN A 26 1.68 2.67 -11.52
C ASN A 26 1.09 1.34 -11.02
N ILE A 27 0.69 0.49 -11.96
CA ILE A 27 0.35 -0.91 -11.71
C ILE A 27 1.65 -1.72 -11.66
N PHE A 28 1.81 -2.57 -10.65
CA PHE A 28 3.03 -3.34 -10.43
C PHE A 28 2.76 -4.67 -9.70
N TYR A 29 3.75 -5.54 -9.64
CA TYR A 29 3.76 -6.71 -8.76
C TYR A 29 5.07 -6.78 -7.96
N ILE A 30 5.10 -7.64 -6.94
CA ILE A 30 6.23 -7.74 -6.00
C ILE A 30 6.91 -9.10 -6.19
N ASN A 31 8.15 -9.08 -6.70
CA ASN A 31 8.97 -10.27 -6.93
C ASN A 31 10.23 -10.20 -6.06
N ASN A 32 10.40 -11.12 -5.11
CA ASN A 32 11.57 -11.18 -4.22
C ASN A 32 11.95 -9.82 -3.59
N GLN A 33 10.96 -9.12 -3.02
CA GLN A 33 11.06 -7.77 -2.44
C GLN A 33 11.32 -6.61 -3.44
N ILE A 34 11.36 -6.87 -4.76
CA ILE A 34 11.51 -5.86 -5.82
C ILE A 34 10.13 -5.46 -6.36
N LYS A 35 9.89 -4.15 -6.52
CA LYS A 35 8.71 -3.58 -7.20
C LYS A 35 8.94 -3.63 -8.71
N VAL A 36 8.22 -4.52 -9.40
CA VAL A 36 8.29 -4.68 -10.85
C VAL A 36 7.08 -3.98 -11.47
N ILE A 37 7.31 -2.80 -12.05
CA ILE A 37 6.25 -2.02 -12.70
C ILE A 37 5.79 -2.73 -13.97
N LEU A 38 4.47 -2.86 -14.11
CA LEU A 38 3.80 -3.45 -15.27
C LEU A 38 3.34 -2.36 -16.25
N LYS A 39 2.77 -1.27 -15.71
CA LYS A 39 2.19 -0.16 -16.49
C LYS A 39 2.11 1.09 -15.63
N SER A 40 2.39 2.27 -16.19
CA SER A 40 1.90 3.54 -15.63
C SER A 40 0.62 3.96 -16.35
N LEU A 41 -0.41 4.36 -15.60
CA LEU A 41 -1.70 4.81 -16.14
C LEU A 41 -1.70 6.28 -16.58
N GLY A 42 -0.69 7.07 -16.16
CA GLY A 42 -0.59 8.50 -16.46
C GLY A 42 -1.51 9.41 -15.62
N PHE A 43 -2.28 8.86 -14.68
CA PHE A 43 -3.11 9.61 -13.73
C PHE A 43 -2.98 9.05 -12.32
N CYS A 44 -3.07 9.91 -11.31
CA CYS A 44 -3.03 9.51 -9.91
C CYS A 44 -4.29 8.72 -9.50
N VAL A 45 -4.19 7.90 -8.46
CA VAL A 45 -5.32 7.15 -7.88
C VAL A 45 -5.41 7.40 -6.37
N TYR A 46 -6.51 6.97 -5.76
CA TYR A 46 -6.87 7.31 -4.38
C TYR A 46 -7.03 6.11 -3.42
N TRP A 47 -7.52 4.97 -3.90
CA TRP A 47 -7.91 3.82 -3.07
C TRP A 47 -7.63 2.48 -3.80
N ASP A 48 -7.96 1.35 -3.16
CA ASP A 48 -7.74 0.01 -3.74
C ASP A 48 -8.51 -0.14 -5.07
N ALA A 49 -7.87 -0.80 -6.04
CA ALA A 49 -8.47 -1.13 -7.33
C ALA A 49 -9.00 -2.58 -7.33
N PHE A 50 -9.77 -2.96 -8.34
CA PHE A 50 -10.41 -4.29 -8.41
C PHE A 50 -10.10 -4.99 -9.73
N TYR A 51 -9.71 -6.27 -9.68
CA TYR A 51 -9.64 -7.14 -10.85
C TYR A 51 -10.96 -7.90 -11.06
N LYS A 52 -11.40 -8.00 -12.31
CA LYS A 52 -12.53 -8.83 -12.76
C LYS A 52 -12.44 -9.10 -14.27
N ASP A 53 -12.53 -10.36 -14.69
CA ASP A 53 -12.64 -10.84 -16.08
C ASP A 53 -11.69 -10.11 -17.07
N GLY A 54 -10.38 -10.23 -16.84
CA GLY A 54 -9.36 -9.63 -17.70
C GLY A 54 -9.20 -8.11 -17.60
N HIS A 55 -9.86 -7.46 -16.65
CA HIS A 55 -9.86 -6.00 -16.50
C HIS A 55 -9.56 -5.56 -15.06
N ILE A 56 -8.87 -4.41 -14.93
CA ILE A 56 -8.60 -3.71 -13.67
C ILE A 56 -9.44 -2.43 -13.63
N TYR A 57 -10.30 -2.31 -12.64
CA TYR A 57 -11.22 -1.19 -12.42
C TYR A 57 -10.65 -0.23 -11.38
N VAL A 58 -10.62 1.06 -11.71
CA VAL A 58 -9.88 2.07 -10.95
C VAL A 58 -10.54 3.45 -11.08
N SER A 59 -10.43 4.29 -10.04
CA SER A 59 -10.90 5.68 -10.06
C SER A 59 -9.73 6.66 -10.23
N ASN A 60 -9.84 7.58 -11.18
CA ASN A 60 -8.90 8.70 -11.35
C ASN A 60 -9.10 9.74 -10.25
N LYS A 61 -8.04 10.04 -9.52
CA LYS A 61 -8.00 10.99 -8.40
C LYS A 61 -8.31 12.45 -8.78
N GLN A 62 -8.11 12.84 -10.03
CA GLN A 62 -8.23 14.24 -10.46
C GLN A 62 -9.68 14.62 -10.82
N ASP A 63 -10.35 13.77 -11.61
CA ASP A 63 -11.72 14.02 -12.10
C ASP A 63 -12.78 13.17 -11.38
N HIS A 64 -12.39 12.16 -10.60
CA HIS A 64 -13.24 11.14 -9.96
C HIS A 64 -13.97 10.20 -10.93
N SER A 65 -13.52 10.11 -12.19
CA SER A 65 -14.07 9.19 -13.17
C SER A 65 -13.52 7.77 -13.01
N MET A 66 -14.35 6.79 -13.36
CA MET A 66 -13.97 5.37 -13.39
C MET A 66 -13.36 4.99 -14.73
N HIS A 67 -12.28 4.22 -14.66
CA HIS A 67 -11.64 3.59 -15.80
C HIS A 67 -11.59 2.06 -15.60
N LYS A 68 -11.65 1.33 -16.71
CA LYS A 68 -11.25 -0.08 -16.78
C LYS A 68 -9.99 -0.20 -17.64
N VAL A 69 -9.09 -1.09 -17.25
CA VAL A 69 -7.78 -1.30 -17.89
C VAL A 69 -7.63 -2.77 -18.26
N SER A 70 -7.45 -3.07 -19.54
CA SER A 70 -7.26 -4.46 -20.02
C SER A 70 -5.92 -5.02 -19.54
N VAL A 71 -5.91 -6.21 -18.91
CA VAL A 71 -4.65 -6.82 -18.40
C VAL A 71 -3.73 -7.38 -19.50
N LEU A 72 -4.25 -7.59 -20.72
CA LEU A 72 -3.43 -8.01 -21.88
C LEU A 72 -2.74 -6.84 -22.57
N THR A 73 -3.49 -5.75 -22.81
CA THR A 73 -3.04 -4.65 -23.68
C THR A 73 -2.62 -3.40 -22.90
N PHE A 74 -3.02 -3.31 -21.62
CA PHE A 74 -2.97 -2.08 -20.84
C PHE A 74 -3.58 -0.86 -21.54
N ASN A 75 -4.56 -1.09 -22.41
CA ASN A 75 -5.46 -0.06 -22.91
C ASN A 75 -6.40 0.38 -21.79
N ILE A 76 -6.66 1.69 -21.73
CA ILE A 76 -7.45 2.33 -20.69
C ILE A 76 -8.73 2.87 -21.33
N GLU A 77 -9.88 2.46 -20.82
CA GLU A 77 -11.20 2.93 -21.27
C GLU A 77 -11.89 3.66 -20.11
N ASN A 78 -12.48 4.83 -20.37
CA ASN A 78 -13.30 5.55 -19.38
C ASN A 78 -14.73 4.99 -19.41
N MET A 79 -15.29 4.67 -18.24
CA MET A 79 -16.60 4.02 -18.13
C MET A 79 -17.78 5.01 -18.17
N ASN A 80 -17.54 6.31 -18.32
CA ASN A 80 -18.52 7.40 -18.18
C ASN A 80 -19.22 7.47 -16.81
N ILE A 81 -18.65 6.79 -15.79
CA ILE A 81 -19.12 6.83 -14.40
C ILE A 81 -18.27 7.83 -13.64
N LEU A 82 -18.93 8.75 -12.93
CA LEU A 82 -18.32 9.69 -12.00
C LEU A 82 -18.65 9.29 -10.56
N CYS A 83 -17.63 9.14 -9.71
CA CYS A 83 -17.79 8.92 -8.28
C CYS A 83 -17.99 10.25 -7.53
N THR A 84 -18.66 10.23 -6.37
CA THR A 84 -18.82 11.43 -5.55
C THR A 84 -17.48 12.06 -5.16
N LYS A 85 -17.40 13.39 -5.29
CA LYS A 85 -16.26 14.20 -4.86
C LYS A 85 -16.33 14.61 -3.38
N GLN A 86 -17.48 14.40 -2.73
CA GLN A 86 -17.79 15.03 -1.45
C GLN A 86 -16.92 14.56 -0.28
N TYR A 87 -16.34 13.34 -0.35
CA TYR A 87 -15.45 12.80 0.69
C TYR A 87 -14.30 12.00 0.04
N PRO A 88 -13.19 12.63 -0.37
CA PRO A 88 -12.15 11.99 -1.20
C PRO A 88 -11.29 10.94 -0.46
N THR A 89 -11.41 10.84 0.86
CA THR A 89 -10.59 9.95 1.71
C THR A 89 -11.06 8.50 1.77
N TYR A 90 -12.22 8.19 1.19
CA TYR A 90 -12.89 6.89 1.34
C TYR A 90 -13.14 6.23 -0.02
N GLN A 91 -12.95 4.91 -0.08
CA GLN A 91 -13.28 4.05 -1.23
C GLN A 91 -14.72 4.33 -1.72
N LYS A 92 -14.88 4.61 -3.02
CA LYS A 92 -16.18 4.97 -3.65
C LYS A 92 -16.74 3.93 -4.59
N PHE A 93 -16.01 2.87 -4.88
CA PHE A 93 -16.49 1.76 -5.70
C PHE A 93 -15.91 0.45 -5.20
N VAL A 94 -16.64 -0.63 -5.40
CA VAL A 94 -16.21 -2.01 -5.13
C VAL A 94 -16.83 -2.98 -6.15
N ILE A 95 -16.20 -4.13 -6.36
CA ILE A 95 -16.74 -5.20 -7.22
C ILE A 95 -16.94 -6.48 -6.40
N ILE A 96 -18.13 -7.08 -6.51
CA ILE A 96 -18.49 -8.37 -5.90
C ILE A 96 -19.20 -9.21 -6.99
N ASP A 97 -18.68 -10.40 -7.28
CA ASP A 97 -19.04 -11.20 -8.46
C ASP A 97 -19.08 -10.32 -9.74
N ASP A 98 -20.19 -10.31 -10.49
CA ASP A 98 -20.38 -9.55 -11.73
C ASP A 98 -20.92 -8.10 -11.49
N LEU A 99 -20.90 -7.60 -10.25
CA LEU A 99 -21.55 -6.36 -9.84
C LEU A 99 -20.56 -5.29 -9.34
N LEU A 100 -20.58 -4.12 -9.97
CA LEU A 100 -19.85 -2.92 -9.55
C LEU A 100 -20.80 -2.01 -8.75
N PHE A 101 -20.53 -1.85 -7.46
CA PHE A 101 -21.25 -0.92 -6.58
C PHE A 101 -20.45 0.37 -6.46
N TYR A 102 -21.07 1.54 -6.61
CA TYR A 102 -20.37 2.83 -6.53
C TYR A 102 -21.24 3.95 -5.96
N SER A 103 -20.62 4.91 -5.27
CA SER A 103 -21.26 6.16 -4.86
C SER A 103 -21.13 7.17 -6.00
N ASN A 104 -22.23 7.45 -6.69
CA ASN A 104 -22.27 8.31 -7.89
C ASN A 104 -21.98 9.79 -7.56
N ASP A 105 -21.93 10.66 -8.55
CA ASP A 105 -21.64 12.10 -8.38
C ASP A 105 -22.61 12.81 -7.41
N ALA A 106 -23.90 12.48 -7.48
CA ALA A 106 -24.93 12.90 -6.54
C ALA A 106 -24.80 12.30 -5.12
N GLY A 107 -23.89 11.35 -4.91
CA GLY A 107 -23.64 10.68 -3.63
C GLY A 107 -24.59 9.53 -3.31
N GLN A 108 -25.42 9.07 -4.25
CA GLN A 108 -26.28 7.90 -4.05
C GLN A 108 -25.54 6.61 -4.39
N LEU A 109 -25.82 5.53 -3.65
CA LEU A 109 -25.32 4.21 -4.02
C LEU A 109 -26.00 3.71 -5.31
N SER A 110 -25.18 3.33 -6.28
CA SER A 110 -25.57 2.78 -7.56
C SER A 110 -24.94 1.40 -7.74
N LYS A 111 -25.62 0.50 -8.46
CA LYS A 111 -25.17 -0.84 -8.83
C LYS A 111 -25.21 -0.98 -10.34
N LEU A 112 -24.07 -1.31 -10.94
CA LEU A 112 -23.92 -1.69 -12.35
C LEU A 112 -23.66 -3.20 -12.43
N ASN A 113 -24.41 -3.92 -13.25
CA ASN A 113 -24.10 -5.30 -13.63
C ASN A 113 -23.16 -5.28 -14.85
N LEU A 114 -21.92 -5.76 -14.66
CA LEU A 114 -20.82 -5.66 -15.63
C LEU A 114 -20.96 -6.54 -16.87
N LYS A 115 -21.96 -7.45 -16.90
CA LYS A 115 -22.26 -8.33 -18.05
C LYS A 115 -23.46 -7.87 -18.88
N THR A 116 -24.24 -6.92 -18.39
CA THR A 116 -25.49 -6.45 -19.02
C THR A 116 -25.57 -4.94 -19.18
N ASP A 117 -24.56 -4.21 -18.65
CA ASP A 117 -24.53 -2.75 -18.46
C ASP A 117 -25.75 -2.15 -17.72
N PHE A 118 -26.59 -3.00 -17.11
CA PHE A 118 -27.78 -2.54 -16.41
C PHE A 118 -27.40 -1.84 -15.10
N THR A 119 -27.83 -0.58 -14.98
CA THR A 119 -27.58 0.26 -13.81
C THR A 119 -28.87 0.47 -13.01
N SER A 120 -28.81 0.22 -11.71
CA SER A 120 -29.89 0.48 -10.74
C SER A 120 -29.39 1.33 -9.58
N GLN A 121 -30.13 2.38 -9.22
CA GLN A 121 -29.93 3.10 -7.96
C GLN A 121 -30.42 2.26 -6.77
N LEU A 122 -29.86 2.51 -5.59
CA LEU A 122 -30.13 1.77 -4.35
C LEU A 122 -30.46 2.75 -3.21
N ASP A 123 -31.24 2.27 -2.24
CA ASP A 123 -31.78 3.03 -1.11
C ASP A 123 -30.72 3.30 -0.01
N PHE A 124 -29.67 4.04 -0.40
CA PHE A 124 -28.58 4.49 0.48
C PHE A 124 -28.12 5.88 0.01
N GLU A 125 -28.73 6.93 0.57
CA GLU A 125 -28.41 8.32 0.25
C GLU A 125 -27.07 8.78 0.84
N SER A 126 -26.45 9.76 0.18
CA SER A 126 -25.20 10.43 0.62
C SER A 126 -24.02 9.49 0.90
N CYS A 127 -23.98 8.28 0.35
CA CYS A 127 -22.97 7.24 0.55
C CYS A 127 -21.50 7.75 0.56
N TRP A 128 -20.87 7.81 1.75
CA TRP A 128 -19.48 8.26 1.94
C TRP A 128 -18.45 7.17 1.70
N LEU A 129 -18.76 5.91 2.02
CA LEU A 129 -17.79 4.81 2.08
C LEU A 129 -18.42 3.53 1.51
N LEU A 130 -17.70 2.85 0.62
CA LEU A 130 -17.98 1.49 0.16
C LEU A 130 -16.73 0.64 0.27
N ASN A 131 -16.76 -0.37 1.13
CA ASN A 131 -15.72 -1.40 1.24
C ASN A 131 -16.36 -2.78 1.02
N SER A 132 -15.61 -3.75 0.48
CA SER A 132 -16.13 -5.11 0.23
C SER A 132 -15.15 -6.18 0.70
N PHE A 133 -15.67 -7.29 1.22
CA PHE A 133 -14.86 -8.48 1.49
C PHE A 133 -15.69 -9.74 1.23
N LEU A 134 -15.19 -10.60 0.35
CA LEU A 134 -15.94 -11.74 -0.20
C LEU A 134 -17.28 -11.25 -0.78
N ASP A 135 -18.37 -11.95 -0.45
CA ASP A 135 -19.77 -11.66 -0.77
C ASP A 135 -20.38 -10.48 0.01
N LYS A 136 -19.62 -9.72 0.80
CA LYS A 136 -20.17 -8.69 1.71
C LYS A 136 -19.77 -7.28 1.34
N LEU A 137 -20.75 -6.39 1.40
CA LEU A 137 -20.69 -4.97 1.11
C LEU A 137 -20.87 -4.17 2.40
N PHE A 138 -19.93 -3.28 2.70
CA PHE A 138 -19.90 -2.43 3.87
C PHE A 138 -20.06 -0.96 3.47
N ILE A 139 -21.14 -0.34 3.94
CA ILE A 139 -21.67 0.93 3.44
C ILE A 139 -21.71 1.95 4.58
N GLY A 140 -21.07 3.11 4.41
CA GLY A 140 -21.27 4.29 5.25
C GLY A 140 -22.10 5.34 4.52
N TYR A 141 -23.25 5.71 5.09
CA TYR A 141 -24.26 6.56 4.45
C TYR A 141 -24.95 7.50 5.45
N TYR A 142 -25.71 8.47 4.96
CA TYR A 142 -26.42 9.45 5.79
C TYR A 142 -27.91 9.47 5.46
N ASP A 143 -28.73 9.30 6.49
CA ASP A 143 -30.18 9.29 6.44
C ASP A 143 -30.65 9.78 7.82
N ALA A 144 -30.89 11.09 7.92
CA ALA A 144 -31.07 11.92 9.14
C ALA A 144 -29.90 11.91 10.16
N ASN A 145 -29.27 10.77 10.38
CA ASN A 145 -28.14 10.54 11.27
C ASN A 145 -27.11 9.61 10.60
N TRP A 146 -25.97 9.43 11.26
CA TRP A 146 -24.89 8.59 10.74
C TRP A 146 -25.31 7.12 10.70
N LYS A 147 -25.28 6.44 9.54
CA LYS A 147 -25.61 5.00 9.44
C LYS A 147 -24.54 4.15 8.73
N LEU A 148 -24.19 3.02 9.34
CA LEU A 148 -23.42 1.94 8.70
C LEU A 148 -24.38 0.80 8.37
N ALA A 149 -24.18 0.15 7.24
CA ALA A 149 -24.77 -1.15 6.94
C ALA A 149 -23.69 -2.17 6.56
N ILE A 150 -23.79 -3.38 7.12
CA ILE A 150 -23.16 -4.58 6.56
C ILE A 150 -24.25 -5.32 5.80
N CYS A 151 -24.03 -5.52 4.51
CA CYS A 151 -24.93 -6.24 3.63
C CYS A 151 -24.20 -7.42 2.99
N GLN A 152 -24.97 -8.44 2.59
CA GLN A 152 -24.50 -9.58 1.82
C GLN A 152 -25.10 -9.52 0.42
N ILE A 153 -24.30 -9.87 -0.59
CA ILE A 153 -24.75 -10.01 -1.97
C ILE A 153 -25.19 -11.46 -2.17
N GLN A 154 -26.45 -11.67 -2.55
CA GLN A 154 -27.01 -12.99 -2.80
C GLN A 154 -27.93 -12.91 -4.02
N ASN A 155 -27.68 -13.72 -5.05
CA ASN A 155 -28.49 -13.75 -6.29
C ASN A 155 -28.71 -12.34 -6.89
N GLU A 156 -27.62 -11.56 -6.97
CA GLU A 156 -27.57 -10.14 -7.35
C GLU A 156 -28.33 -9.12 -6.47
N GLN A 157 -28.95 -9.56 -5.37
CA GLN A 157 -29.68 -8.72 -4.41
C GLN A 157 -28.80 -8.32 -3.23
N ILE A 158 -29.07 -7.15 -2.65
CA ILE A 158 -28.46 -6.69 -1.40
C ILE A 158 -29.33 -7.12 -0.22
N VAL A 159 -28.84 -8.02 0.62
CA VAL A 159 -29.48 -8.41 1.89
C VAL A 159 -28.79 -7.66 3.03
N LYS A 160 -29.49 -6.70 3.66
CA LYS A 160 -28.96 -5.95 4.82
C LYS A 160 -28.89 -6.88 6.04
N LEU A 161 -27.68 -7.31 6.43
CA LEU A 161 -27.45 -8.20 7.57
C LEU A 161 -27.49 -7.44 8.91
N LYS A 162 -26.92 -6.23 8.93
CA LYS A 162 -26.73 -5.44 10.14
C LYS A 162 -26.70 -3.96 9.83
N GLN A 163 -27.31 -3.14 10.69
CA GLN A 163 -27.25 -1.68 10.66
C GLN A 163 -26.72 -1.18 12.00
N ILE A 164 -25.94 -0.10 11.98
CA ILE A 164 -25.55 0.66 13.17
C ILE A 164 -25.84 2.13 12.92
N GLU A 165 -26.41 2.78 13.93
CA GLU A 165 -26.76 4.19 13.91
C GLU A 165 -25.81 5.00 14.79
N ASN A 166 -25.64 6.28 14.46
CA ASN A 166 -24.75 7.22 15.13
C ASN A 166 -23.27 6.78 15.15
N TRP A 167 -22.81 6.12 14.08
CA TRP A 167 -21.42 5.68 13.94
C TRP A 167 -20.43 6.85 13.76
N GLU A 168 -19.14 6.53 13.92
CA GLU A 168 -18.04 7.50 13.97
C GLU A 168 -16.89 7.12 13.03
N TYR A 169 -16.12 8.13 12.59
CA TYR A 169 -15.05 8.05 11.59
C TYR A 169 -14.27 6.72 11.54
N ILE A 170 -14.25 6.07 10.37
CA ILE A 170 -13.50 4.83 10.11
C ILE A 170 -12.05 5.16 9.75
N LYS A 171 -11.09 4.53 10.44
CA LYS A 171 -9.66 4.81 10.39
C LYS A 171 -8.91 4.12 9.24
N PHE A 172 -9.42 2.99 8.74
CA PHE A 172 -8.78 2.18 7.69
C PHE A 172 -9.71 1.95 6.50
N THR A 173 -9.16 2.02 5.28
CA THR A 173 -9.90 1.87 4.01
C THR A 173 -9.43 0.70 3.15
N GLN A 174 -8.28 0.11 3.44
CA GLN A 174 -7.75 -1.07 2.75
C GLN A 174 -8.43 -2.32 3.32
N ASN A 175 -9.27 -2.99 2.54
CA ASN A 175 -10.24 -3.99 3.06
C ASN A 175 -9.98 -5.44 2.63
N ASN A 176 -8.74 -5.77 2.25
CA ASN A 176 -8.30 -7.09 1.81
C ASN A 176 -8.37 -8.23 2.87
N PHE A 177 -8.82 -7.93 4.09
CA PHE A 177 -9.02 -8.89 5.19
C PHE A 177 -10.43 -8.82 5.80
N GLY A 178 -11.30 -7.93 5.32
CA GLY A 178 -12.62 -7.70 5.90
C GLY A 178 -12.61 -7.02 7.26
N TYR A 179 -11.49 -6.40 7.66
CA TYR A 179 -11.33 -5.75 8.96
C TYR A 179 -11.22 -4.23 8.84
N ASN A 180 -12.15 -3.50 9.47
CA ASN A 180 -12.21 -2.03 9.46
C ASN A 180 -12.17 -1.50 10.90
N GLN A 181 -11.33 -0.51 11.22
CA GLN A 181 -11.27 0.04 12.58
C GLN A 181 -12.08 1.33 12.73
N LEU A 182 -12.89 1.42 13.78
CA LEU A 182 -13.53 2.65 14.26
C LEU A 182 -12.53 3.48 15.07
N LYS A 183 -12.33 4.76 14.70
CA LYS A 183 -11.24 5.60 15.23
C LYS A 183 -11.37 5.95 16.72
N SER A 184 -12.60 6.05 17.21
CA SER A 184 -12.99 6.62 18.50
C SER A 184 -13.26 5.56 19.58
N SER A 185 -13.91 4.45 19.21
CA SER A 185 -14.20 3.33 20.13
C SER A 185 -13.08 2.28 20.20
N ASN A 186 -12.00 2.43 19.42
CA ASN A 186 -10.93 1.45 19.21
C ASN A 186 -11.39 0.07 18.66
N GLN A 187 -12.67 -0.13 18.38
CA GLN A 187 -13.23 -1.39 17.89
C GLN A 187 -12.83 -1.71 16.45
N ILE A 188 -12.75 -3.00 16.15
CA ILE A 188 -12.66 -3.55 14.79
C ILE A 188 -14.00 -4.16 14.41
N ILE A 189 -14.39 -3.92 13.15
CA ILE A 189 -15.53 -4.52 12.47
C ILE A 189 -15.01 -5.73 11.70
N ASP A 190 -15.44 -6.92 12.05
CA ASP A 190 -15.22 -8.13 11.26
C ASP A 190 -16.36 -8.26 10.24
N LEU A 191 -16.06 -8.12 8.95
CA LEU A 191 -17.07 -8.30 7.91
C LEU A 191 -17.41 -9.77 7.66
N VAL A 192 -16.51 -10.73 7.96
CA VAL A 192 -16.81 -12.16 7.80
C VAL A 192 -17.89 -12.60 8.77
N ASN A 193 -17.71 -12.21 10.03
CA ASN A 193 -18.53 -12.65 11.15
C ASN A 193 -19.61 -11.62 11.56
N CYS A 194 -19.57 -10.40 10.98
CA CYS A 194 -20.48 -9.27 11.23
C CYS A 194 -20.51 -8.79 12.70
N ASN A 195 -19.54 -9.19 13.52
CA ASN A 195 -19.34 -8.74 14.90
C ASN A 195 -18.41 -7.52 14.98
N PHE A 196 -18.37 -6.94 16.18
CA PHE A 196 -17.63 -5.73 16.52
C PHE A 196 -16.79 -6.09 17.74
N ASP A 197 -15.50 -6.27 17.53
CA ASP A 197 -14.56 -6.73 18.55
C ASP A 197 -13.79 -5.54 19.10
N GLU A 198 -13.66 -5.47 20.43
CA GLU A 198 -12.79 -4.50 21.08
C GLU A 198 -11.31 -4.89 20.86
N VAL A 199 -10.45 -3.88 20.79
CA VAL A 199 -9.04 -4.04 20.47
C VAL A 199 -8.22 -3.09 21.33
N GLU A 200 -7.13 -3.58 21.90
CA GLU A 200 -6.11 -2.69 22.47
C GLU A 200 -5.57 -1.75 21.38
N ASN A 201 -5.21 -0.52 21.77
CA ASN A 201 -4.86 0.59 20.88
C ASN A 201 -4.06 0.17 19.64
N ASP A 202 -4.73 0.14 18.49
CA ASP A 202 -4.17 -0.51 17.30
C ASP A 202 -2.99 0.27 16.70
N THR A 203 -1.82 -0.32 16.92
CA THR A 203 -0.49 0.11 16.46
C THR A 203 0.07 -0.79 15.35
N ARG A 204 -0.71 -1.75 14.82
CA ARG A 204 -0.26 -2.67 13.77
C ARG A 204 0.19 -1.91 12.52
N GLN A 205 1.38 -2.23 12.04
CA GLN A 205 1.93 -1.69 10.80
C GLN A 205 1.26 -2.30 9.58
N LEU A 206 1.40 -1.65 8.42
CA LEU A 206 0.94 -2.22 7.14
C LEU A 206 2.05 -3.14 6.60
N VAL A 207 1.75 -4.43 6.45
CA VAL A 207 2.70 -5.46 6.00
C VAL A 207 2.21 -6.15 4.74
N PHE A 208 3.13 -6.73 3.96
CA PHE A 208 2.81 -7.53 2.79
C PHE A 208 2.49 -8.98 3.20
N HIS A 209 1.35 -9.50 2.76
CA HIS A 209 1.00 -10.92 2.85
C HIS A 209 0.85 -11.53 1.45
N PRO A 210 1.52 -12.66 1.11
CA PRO A 210 1.54 -13.20 -0.26
C PRO A 210 0.17 -13.48 -0.88
N ILE A 211 -0.82 -13.92 -0.09
CA ILE A 211 -2.18 -14.16 -0.57
C ILE A 211 -2.96 -12.83 -0.65
N CYS A 212 -3.34 -12.26 0.49
CA CYS A 212 -4.27 -11.13 0.54
C CYS A 212 -3.65 -9.75 0.18
N GLY A 213 -2.34 -9.60 0.11
CA GLY A 213 -1.66 -8.33 -0.17
C GLY A 213 -1.36 -7.47 1.06
N LEU A 214 -1.45 -6.13 0.91
CA LEU A 214 -1.04 -5.15 1.93
C LEU A 214 -2.10 -5.07 3.05
N THR A 215 -1.76 -5.53 4.24
CA THR A 215 -2.69 -5.75 5.36
C THR A 215 -2.15 -5.21 6.68
N ARG A 216 -3.05 -4.94 7.63
CA ARG A 216 -2.69 -4.73 9.05
C ARG A 216 -2.92 -5.96 9.92
N PHE A 217 -3.51 -7.03 9.41
CA PHE A 217 -3.98 -8.18 10.20
C PHE A 217 -3.37 -9.53 9.77
N PRO A 218 -2.03 -9.62 9.63
CA PRO A 218 -1.35 -10.85 9.16
C PRO A 218 -1.62 -12.08 10.03
N GLU A 219 -2.03 -11.92 11.29
CA GLU A 219 -2.28 -13.00 12.24
C GLU A 219 -3.60 -13.77 11.99
N LYS A 220 -4.46 -13.28 11.10
CA LYS A 220 -5.85 -13.74 10.93
C LYS A 220 -5.99 -14.88 9.90
N SER A 221 -5.46 -16.05 10.26
CA SER A 221 -5.38 -17.25 9.40
C SER A 221 -6.72 -17.75 8.84
N GLU A 222 -7.81 -17.69 9.61
CA GLU A 222 -9.14 -18.13 9.15
C GLU A 222 -9.69 -17.21 8.04
N GLN A 223 -9.51 -15.89 8.19
CA GLN A 223 -9.89 -14.89 7.19
C GLN A 223 -9.03 -15.03 5.91
N ILE A 224 -7.74 -15.34 6.05
CA ILE A 224 -6.84 -15.65 4.92
C ILE A 224 -7.34 -16.90 4.16
N GLN A 225 -7.72 -17.96 4.87
CA GLN A 225 -8.23 -19.19 4.26
C GLN A 225 -9.54 -18.94 3.48
N LYS A 226 -10.52 -18.26 4.10
CA LYS A 226 -11.78 -17.89 3.44
C LYS A 226 -11.57 -16.99 2.21
N TYR A 227 -10.60 -16.08 2.26
CA TYR A 227 -10.24 -15.27 1.09
C TYR A 227 -9.58 -16.11 -0.01
N PHE A 228 -8.69 -17.03 0.34
CA PHE A 228 -8.04 -17.94 -0.61
C PHE A 228 -9.05 -18.87 -1.31
N GLU A 229 -9.98 -19.45 -0.57
CA GLU A 229 -11.09 -20.25 -1.11
C GLU A 229 -11.98 -19.43 -2.06
N HIS A 230 -12.26 -18.17 -1.72
CA HIS A 230 -12.98 -17.25 -2.61
C HIS A 230 -12.18 -16.92 -3.89
N GLN A 231 -10.85 -16.70 -3.80
CA GLN A 231 -10.02 -16.52 -5.00
C GLN A 231 -10.02 -17.74 -5.92
N GLN A 232 -10.02 -18.97 -5.36
CA GLN A 232 -10.17 -20.19 -6.16
C GLN A 232 -11.55 -20.26 -6.86
N GLN A 233 -12.62 -19.87 -6.16
CA GLN A 233 -13.97 -19.81 -6.75
C GLN A 233 -14.10 -18.71 -7.81
N LEU A 234 -13.41 -17.58 -7.66
CA LEU A 234 -13.32 -16.55 -8.69
C LEU A 234 -12.55 -17.07 -9.91
N GLN A 235 -11.38 -17.67 -9.73
CA GLN A 235 -10.59 -18.26 -10.82
C GLN A 235 -11.40 -19.28 -11.65
N GLN A 236 -12.19 -20.13 -10.97
CA GLN A 236 -13.06 -21.11 -11.63
C GLN A 236 -14.21 -20.49 -12.44
N LYS A 237 -14.59 -19.23 -12.16
CA LYS A 237 -15.66 -18.48 -12.84
C LYS A 237 -15.15 -17.43 -13.83
N ASP A 238 -13.87 -17.09 -13.81
CA ASP A 238 -13.29 -16.03 -14.62
C ASP A 238 -13.16 -16.48 -16.08
N GLU A 239 -14.07 -15.97 -16.92
CA GLU A 239 -14.19 -16.33 -18.34
C GLU A 239 -12.92 -15.99 -19.12
N PHE A 240 -12.21 -14.92 -18.73
CA PHE A 240 -10.94 -14.51 -19.34
C PHE A 240 -9.82 -15.51 -19.03
N LEU A 241 -9.70 -15.97 -17.79
CA LEU A 241 -8.70 -16.97 -17.40
C LEU A 241 -8.96 -18.31 -18.09
N GLN A 242 -10.22 -18.79 -18.10
CA GLN A 242 -10.62 -19.99 -18.85
C GLN A 242 -10.24 -19.91 -20.34
N MET A 243 -10.44 -18.75 -20.98
CA MET A 243 -10.03 -18.55 -22.38
C MET A 243 -8.50 -18.47 -22.54
N SER A 244 -7.77 -17.97 -21.54
CA SER A 244 -6.30 -17.84 -21.57
C SER A 244 -5.57 -19.18 -21.41
N GLU A 245 -6.05 -20.08 -20.53
CA GLU A 245 -5.44 -21.39 -20.29
C GLU A 245 -5.50 -22.29 -21.55
N ASN A 246 -6.53 -22.10 -22.38
CA ASN A 246 -6.67 -22.75 -23.68
C ASN A 246 -5.82 -22.12 -24.80
N ASN A 247 -5.19 -20.95 -24.57
CA ASN A 247 -4.42 -20.19 -25.57
C ASN A 247 -2.99 -19.90 -25.06
N THR A 248 -2.18 -20.96 -25.00
CA THR A 248 -0.81 -20.99 -24.44
C THR A 248 0.28 -20.24 -25.24
N LYS A 249 0.00 -19.01 -25.70
CA LYS A 249 0.92 -18.13 -26.44
C LYS A 249 0.76 -16.63 -26.11
N TYR A 250 0.62 -16.26 -24.84
CA TYR A 250 0.74 -14.86 -24.43
C TYR A 250 1.53 -14.69 -23.13
N GLU A 251 2.86 -14.54 -23.27
CA GLU A 251 3.64 -13.78 -22.29
C GLU A 251 3.52 -12.30 -22.69
N PRO A 252 2.95 -11.42 -21.85
CA PRO A 252 2.92 -9.98 -22.15
C PRO A 252 4.36 -9.42 -22.25
N GLU A 253 4.59 -8.48 -23.17
CA GLU A 253 5.86 -7.75 -23.26
C GLU A 253 6.01 -6.75 -22.11
N PHE A 254 6.31 -7.27 -20.91
CA PHE A 254 6.50 -6.47 -19.70
C PHE A 254 7.72 -5.55 -19.85
N VAL A 255 7.48 -4.23 -19.90
CA VAL A 255 8.53 -3.22 -19.80
C VAL A 255 9.08 -3.22 -18.38
N LYS A 256 10.10 -4.05 -18.12
CA LYS A 256 10.73 -4.25 -16.80
C LYS A 256 11.47 -2.98 -16.33
N ILE A 257 10.73 -2.03 -15.78
CA ILE A 257 11.28 -0.95 -14.95
C ILE A 257 11.50 -1.52 -13.54
N THR A 258 12.75 -1.86 -13.26
CA THR A 258 13.18 -2.42 -11.97
C THR A 258 13.40 -1.29 -10.97
N GLU A 259 12.38 -0.91 -10.21
CA GLU A 259 12.58 -0.06 -9.02
C GLU A 259 13.02 -0.91 -7.83
N THR A 260 14.30 -0.80 -7.44
CA THR A 260 14.86 -1.46 -6.25
C THR A 260 14.43 -0.77 -4.94
N LYS A 261 13.13 -0.51 -4.77
CA LYS A 261 12.54 -0.10 -3.48
C LYS A 261 12.40 -1.35 -2.62
N GLN A 262 13.30 -1.51 -1.65
CA GLN A 262 13.26 -2.64 -0.71
C GLN A 262 11.99 -2.57 0.16
N LEU A 263 11.05 -3.50 -0.08
CA LEU A 263 9.74 -3.50 0.56
C LEU A 263 9.79 -3.99 2.02
N CYS A 264 10.01 -3.05 2.94
CA CYS A 264 9.87 -3.25 4.38
C CYS A 264 8.47 -3.78 4.72
N GLY A 265 8.39 -5.01 5.23
CA GLY A 265 7.15 -5.64 5.69
C GLY A 265 7.16 -7.17 5.58
N VAL A 266 7.86 -7.74 4.58
CA VAL A 266 7.94 -9.20 4.40
C VAL A 266 8.71 -9.87 5.54
N ASP A 267 9.80 -9.25 6.01
CA ASP A 267 10.55 -9.73 7.16
C ASP A 267 9.76 -9.63 8.47
N GLU A 268 8.83 -8.67 8.59
CA GLU A 268 7.96 -8.57 9.77
C GLU A 268 7.00 -9.77 9.84
N LEU A 269 6.41 -10.19 8.71
CA LEU A 269 5.60 -11.42 8.62
C LEU A 269 6.43 -12.68 8.93
N ARG A 270 7.64 -12.76 8.36
CA ARG A 270 8.55 -13.92 8.57
C ARG A 270 9.12 -14.00 9.98
N ASN A 271 9.16 -12.89 10.71
CA ASN A 271 9.54 -12.84 12.13
C ASN A 271 8.33 -13.04 13.06
N ALA A 272 7.12 -12.60 12.67
CA ALA A 272 5.88 -12.84 13.42
C ALA A 272 5.57 -14.34 13.56
N LEU A 273 5.87 -15.15 12.53
CA LEU A 273 5.75 -16.62 12.57
C LEU A 273 6.96 -17.36 13.17
N LYS A 274 7.97 -16.62 13.69
CA LYS A 274 9.17 -17.18 14.35
C LYS A 274 9.37 -16.64 15.78
N LYS A 275 8.29 -16.16 16.40
CA LYS A 275 8.34 -15.25 17.54
C LYS A 275 8.87 -15.85 18.86
N ASP A 276 9.10 -17.16 18.91
CA ASP A 276 9.68 -17.84 20.06
C ASP A 276 11.22 -17.99 20.01
N PHE A 277 11.88 -17.73 18.87
CA PHE A 277 13.31 -18.10 18.68
C PHE A 277 14.19 -17.12 17.87
N LEU A 278 13.81 -15.84 17.73
CA LEU A 278 14.63 -14.84 17.00
C LEU A 278 14.86 -13.52 17.77
N ILE A 279 15.41 -13.62 18.97
CA ILE A 279 16.40 -12.64 19.43
C ILE A 279 17.78 -13.19 19.04
N ASP A 280 18.42 -12.56 18.04
CA ASP A 280 19.81 -12.07 18.14
C ASP A 280 20.35 -11.59 16.79
N LYS A 281 20.28 -12.44 15.74
CA LYS A 281 21.23 -12.38 14.60
C LYS A 281 21.40 -10.99 13.96
N ASN A 282 20.32 -10.25 13.70
CA ASN A 282 20.42 -8.94 13.03
C ASN A 282 20.82 -7.80 13.98
N GLU A 283 20.57 -7.88 15.29
CA GLU A 283 21.11 -6.88 16.25
C GLU A 283 22.57 -7.23 16.59
N MET A 284 22.96 -8.51 16.66
CA MET A 284 24.36 -8.93 16.74
C MET A 284 25.17 -8.44 15.53
N GLU A 285 24.69 -8.67 14.31
CA GLU A 285 25.38 -8.23 13.08
C GLU A 285 25.46 -6.69 13.00
N PHE A 286 24.38 -5.99 13.37
CA PHE A 286 24.42 -4.53 13.49
C PHE A 286 25.45 -4.08 14.54
N GLN A 287 25.44 -4.67 15.73
CA GLN A 287 26.29 -4.25 16.85
C GLN A 287 27.77 -4.50 16.53
N GLN A 288 28.11 -5.64 15.92
CA GLN A 288 29.47 -5.94 15.44
C GLN A 288 29.98 -4.91 14.42
N LEU A 289 29.13 -4.46 13.49
CA LEU A 289 29.48 -3.42 12.51
C LEU A 289 29.53 -2.02 13.14
N PHE A 290 28.65 -1.73 14.11
CA PHE A 290 28.60 -0.46 14.83
C PHE A 290 29.80 -0.28 15.77
N ASP A 291 30.23 -1.33 16.48
CA ASP A 291 31.42 -1.32 17.34
C ASP A 291 32.73 -1.25 16.53
N ASN A 292 32.66 -1.42 15.21
CA ASN A 292 33.79 -1.29 14.29
C ASN A 292 33.60 -0.18 13.24
N LEU A 293 32.68 0.77 13.47
CA LEU A 293 32.31 1.79 12.48
C LEU A 293 33.52 2.56 11.91
N ASP A 294 34.46 2.96 12.79
CA ASP A 294 35.70 3.67 12.47
C ASP A 294 36.66 2.89 11.55
N LYS A 295 36.39 1.61 11.28
CA LYS A 295 37.22 0.70 10.46
C LYS A 295 36.53 0.27 9.16
N LEU A 296 35.27 0.64 8.93
CA LEU A 296 34.56 0.31 7.71
C LEU A 296 35.01 1.27 6.60
N SER A 297 35.42 0.72 5.46
CA SER A 297 35.75 1.51 4.26
C SER A 297 34.52 2.01 3.52
N ASP A 298 33.33 1.50 3.84
CA ASP A 298 32.06 1.91 3.25
C ASP A 298 30.90 1.66 4.23
N PHE A 299 29.89 2.53 4.19
CA PHE A 299 28.66 2.43 4.98
C PHE A 299 27.44 1.95 4.20
N SER A 300 27.54 1.60 2.90
CA SER A 300 26.40 1.04 2.14
C SER A 300 25.85 -0.24 2.78
N LEU A 301 26.72 -1.07 3.38
CA LEU A 301 26.30 -2.25 4.16
C LEU A 301 25.51 -1.91 5.45
N LEU A 302 25.48 -0.65 5.87
CA LEU A 302 24.66 -0.16 6.97
C LEU A 302 23.28 0.34 6.50
N GLU A 303 23.07 0.53 5.19
CA GLU A 303 21.80 1.00 4.64
C GLU A 303 20.68 -0.05 4.68
N ARG A 304 21.02 -1.34 4.86
CA ARG A 304 20.03 -2.42 5.08
C ARG A 304 19.48 -2.49 6.51
N PHE A 305 20.04 -1.75 7.47
CA PHE A 305 19.60 -1.78 8.87
C PHE A 305 18.37 -0.89 9.12
N SER A 306 17.66 -1.18 10.21
CA SER A 306 16.42 -0.48 10.59
C SER A 306 16.66 1.02 10.81
N GLN A 307 15.62 1.84 10.67
CA GLN A 307 15.76 3.28 10.81
C GLN A 307 16.24 3.70 12.22
N ARG A 308 15.92 2.93 13.26
CA ARG A 308 16.46 3.13 14.63
C ARG A 308 17.97 2.90 14.70
N GLN A 309 18.46 1.84 14.05
CA GLN A 309 19.89 1.51 13.94
C GLN A 309 20.63 2.56 13.07
N LYS A 310 20.07 2.95 11.92
CA LYS A 310 20.57 4.07 11.09
C LYS A 310 20.67 5.37 11.88
N ILE A 311 19.73 5.67 12.78
CA ILE A 311 19.79 6.85 13.66
C ILE A 311 20.90 6.73 14.72
N LYS A 312 21.26 5.52 15.21
CA LYS A 312 22.49 5.32 16.01
C LYS A 312 23.72 5.74 15.17
N VAL A 313 23.83 5.24 13.94
CA VAL A 313 24.94 5.51 13.00
C VAL A 313 25.04 7.00 12.65
N VAL A 314 23.94 7.65 12.22
CA VAL A 314 23.93 9.08 11.87
C VAL A 314 24.35 9.96 13.05
N LYS A 315 23.89 9.65 14.28
CA LYS A 315 24.33 10.39 15.49
C LYS A 315 25.82 10.25 15.75
N TYR A 316 26.38 9.06 15.53
CA TYR A 316 27.81 8.79 15.70
C TYR A 316 28.67 9.46 14.62
N LEU A 317 28.30 9.30 13.34
CA LEU A 317 28.98 9.98 12.22
C LEU A 317 28.85 11.51 12.30
N SER A 318 27.77 12.04 12.87
CA SER A 318 27.66 13.48 13.16
C SER A 318 28.62 13.97 14.25
N GLN A 319 29.16 13.07 15.08
CA GLN A 319 30.21 13.39 16.06
C GLN A 319 31.61 13.33 15.43
N LYS A 320 31.83 12.44 14.44
CA LYS A 320 33.08 12.25 13.68
C LYS A 320 32.87 12.33 12.14
N PRO A 321 32.51 13.49 11.55
CA PRO A 321 32.09 13.53 10.14
C PRO A 321 33.20 13.21 9.13
N GLU A 322 34.46 13.28 9.54
CA GLU A 322 35.64 12.82 8.78
C GLU A 322 35.59 11.33 8.40
N LEU A 323 34.82 10.50 9.11
CA LEU A 323 34.63 9.08 8.76
C LEU A 323 33.83 8.88 7.46
N LEU A 324 33.22 9.93 6.90
CA LEU A 324 32.55 9.89 5.60
C LEU A 324 33.53 9.99 4.41
N ILE A 325 34.83 10.26 4.61
CA ILE A 325 35.80 10.35 3.52
C ILE A 325 35.90 9.01 2.79
N GLY A 326 35.55 8.98 1.50
CA GLY A 326 35.56 7.77 0.68
C GLY A 326 34.39 6.80 0.91
N CYS A 327 33.42 7.16 1.76
CA CYS A 327 32.19 6.38 1.96
C CYS A 327 31.35 6.35 0.67
N GLY A 328 30.93 5.16 0.24
CA GLY A 328 30.05 4.97 -0.93
C GLY A 328 28.56 5.25 -0.66
N SER A 329 28.15 5.27 0.61
CA SER A 329 26.78 5.63 1.00
C SER A 329 26.51 7.13 0.92
N GLU A 330 25.79 7.52 -0.12
CA GLU A 330 25.14 8.83 -0.21
C GLU A 330 24.12 9.04 0.93
N TYR A 331 23.37 8.01 1.33
CA TYR A 331 22.35 8.11 2.38
C TYR A 331 22.96 8.65 3.69
N PHE A 332 24.11 8.13 4.11
CA PHE A 332 24.75 8.60 5.35
C PHE A 332 25.36 10.00 5.20
N PHE A 333 25.89 10.37 4.02
CA PHE A 333 26.25 11.75 3.72
C PHE A 333 25.05 12.70 3.90
N LEU A 334 23.96 12.46 3.17
CA LEU A 334 22.76 13.30 3.19
C LEU A 334 22.13 13.38 4.60
N ALA A 335 22.05 12.26 5.31
CA ALA A 335 21.47 12.19 6.65
C ALA A 335 22.31 12.91 7.72
N VAL A 336 23.65 12.77 7.67
CA VAL A 336 24.57 13.50 8.56
C VAL A 336 24.53 15.00 8.23
N GLY A 337 24.57 15.39 6.96
CA GLY A 337 24.44 16.79 6.54
C GLY A 337 23.14 17.43 7.06
N LYS A 338 22.00 16.75 6.91
CA LYS A 338 20.70 17.20 7.46
C LYS A 338 20.69 17.32 8.98
N PHE A 339 21.40 16.43 9.69
CA PHE A 339 21.53 16.50 11.15
C PHE A 339 22.42 17.68 11.59
N LEU A 340 23.59 17.86 10.97
CA LEU A 340 24.52 18.95 11.24
C LEU A 340 23.94 20.33 10.90
N LEU A 341 23.04 20.41 9.91
CA LEU A 341 22.33 21.63 9.55
C LEU A 341 21.27 22.00 10.61
N LYS A 342 20.46 21.04 11.04
CA LYS A 342 19.29 21.27 11.92
C LYS A 342 19.61 21.27 13.42
N SER A 343 20.71 20.68 13.85
CA SER A 343 21.06 20.58 15.27
C SER A 343 21.76 21.84 15.79
N MET A 344 21.14 22.52 16.75
CA MET A 344 21.73 23.66 17.48
C MET A 344 22.88 23.27 18.42
N LEU A 345 23.13 21.97 18.63
CA LEU A 345 24.19 21.44 19.50
C LEU A 345 25.46 21.01 18.73
N VAL A 346 25.51 21.26 17.43
CA VAL A 346 26.63 20.87 16.55
C VAL A 346 27.67 21.98 16.45
N SER A 347 28.93 21.64 16.70
CA SER A 347 30.05 22.59 16.65
C SER A 347 30.39 23.03 15.21
N LYS A 348 30.96 24.23 15.05
CA LYS A 348 31.49 24.70 13.75
C LYS A 348 32.56 23.75 13.20
N PHE A 349 33.36 23.14 14.07
CA PHE A 349 34.38 22.14 13.70
C PHE A 349 33.77 20.91 13.01
N GLN A 350 32.67 20.36 13.55
CA GLN A 350 31.98 19.22 12.91
C GLN A 350 31.39 19.60 11.54
N LYS A 351 30.81 20.81 11.40
CA LYS A 351 30.34 21.31 10.08
C LYS A 351 31.48 21.41 9.08
N GLN A 352 32.64 21.96 9.50
CA GLN A 352 33.84 22.05 8.66
C GLN A 352 34.41 20.66 8.30
N LYS A 353 34.38 19.69 9.23
CA LYS A 353 34.80 18.31 8.95
C LYS A 353 33.90 17.59 7.96
N TYR A 354 32.59 17.80 8.03
CA TYR A 354 31.65 17.28 7.04
C TYR A 354 31.87 17.89 5.65
N ILE A 355 32.06 19.22 5.55
CA ILE A 355 32.38 19.89 4.29
C ILE A 355 33.70 19.36 3.73
N GLN A 356 34.73 19.15 4.57
CA GLN A 356 35.99 18.55 4.15
C GLN A 356 35.79 17.12 3.62
N ALA A 357 34.97 16.30 4.28
CA ALA A 357 34.67 14.94 3.84
C ALA A 357 33.93 14.89 2.49
N PHE A 358 33.02 15.83 2.26
CA PHE A 358 32.30 15.97 0.99
C PHE A 358 33.24 16.24 -0.19
N TRP A 359 34.06 17.30 -0.14
CA TRP A 359 34.95 17.65 -1.26
C TRP A 359 36.06 16.61 -1.51
N LEU A 360 36.37 15.75 -0.52
CA LEU A 360 37.27 14.61 -0.68
C LEU A 360 36.59 13.36 -1.27
N THR A 361 35.25 13.33 -1.37
CA THR A 361 34.47 12.17 -1.82
C THR A 361 33.62 12.48 -3.06
N GLU A 362 33.40 13.75 -3.40
CA GLU A 362 32.68 14.21 -4.61
C GLU A 362 33.22 13.56 -5.91
N GLY A 363 34.55 13.43 -6.03
CA GLY A 363 35.18 12.76 -7.18
C GLY A 363 34.93 11.23 -7.27
N LEU A 364 34.20 10.65 -6.32
CA LEU A 364 33.86 9.22 -6.24
C LEU A 364 32.34 8.95 -6.29
N LEU A 365 31.49 9.97 -6.06
CA LEU A 365 30.03 9.84 -6.00
C LEU A 365 29.32 11.00 -6.71
N ASN A 366 28.37 10.67 -7.60
CA ASN A 366 27.45 11.62 -8.20
C ASN A 366 26.36 12.02 -7.18
N PHE A 367 26.70 12.88 -6.23
CA PHE A 367 25.78 13.32 -5.17
C PHE A 367 24.55 14.09 -5.69
N ASP A 368 23.41 13.88 -5.03
CA ASP A 368 22.16 14.61 -5.23
C ASP A 368 22.34 16.12 -4.96
N PRO A 369 21.68 17.02 -5.73
CA PRO A 369 21.73 18.47 -5.53
C PRO A 369 21.37 18.95 -4.11
N GLU A 370 20.62 18.19 -3.32
CA GLU A 370 20.33 18.49 -1.92
C GLU A 370 21.60 18.38 -1.04
N VAL A 371 22.51 17.43 -1.32
CA VAL A 371 23.79 17.33 -0.60
C VAL A 371 24.63 18.58 -0.84
N TYR A 372 24.72 19.03 -2.10
CA TYR A 372 25.38 20.29 -2.49
C TYR A 372 24.75 21.51 -1.81
N ASN A 373 23.41 21.56 -1.76
CA ASN A 373 22.67 22.63 -1.09
C ASN A 373 22.97 22.67 0.41
N ILE A 374 22.98 21.52 1.09
CA ILE A 374 23.36 21.38 2.50
C ILE A 374 24.81 21.80 2.73
N VAL A 375 25.75 21.36 1.90
CA VAL A 375 27.17 21.76 1.97
C VAL A 375 27.34 23.28 1.82
N ASN A 376 26.53 23.93 0.98
CA ASN A 376 26.53 25.38 0.85
C ASN A 376 25.88 26.11 2.05
N GLN A 377 24.87 25.53 2.70
CA GLN A 377 24.26 26.07 3.93
C GLN A 377 25.06 25.81 5.21
N LEU A 378 26.09 24.96 5.16
CA LEU A 378 26.95 24.64 6.31
C LEU A 378 28.25 25.47 6.38
N LYS A 379 28.56 26.27 5.34
CA LYS A 379 29.75 27.13 5.22
C LYS A 379 29.68 28.36 6.13
#